data_AF-A0A1G9R0J6-F1
#
_entry.id   AF-A0A1G9R0J6-F1
#
_cell.length_a   1.000
_cell.length_b   1.000
_cell.length_c   1.000
_cell.angle_alpha   90.00
_cell.angle_beta   90.00
_cell.angle_gamma   90.00
#
_symmetry.space_group_name_H-M   'P 1'
#
loop_
_entity.id
_entity.type
_entity.pdbx_description
1 polymer ?
#
loop_
_entity_poly.entity_id
_entity_poly.type
_entity_poly.pdbx_seq_one_letter_code
_entity_poly.pdbx_strand_id
1 'polypeptide(L)'
;MARTQTMDFRSFVRNEKNELDITTFKIVSLGASMFAVMVPRTAFAATANGVFGGLWPTVLNIVDWICVGVFVFAGVAWMFGHRTKALELIIGGVAGYILARHAIDIQQWLSKL
;
A
#
# COMPACT_ATOMS: atom_id res chain seq x y z
N MET A 1 12.44 32.21 27.28
CA MET A 1 13.59 32.06 28.19
C MET A 1 13.89 30.57 28.31
N ALA A 2 14.92 30.05 27.64
CA ALA A 2 15.24 28.62 27.68
C ALA A 2 15.97 28.29 29.00
N ARG A 3 15.47 27.31 29.76
CA ARG A 3 16.11 26.85 31.00
C ARG A 3 17.31 25.97 30.64
N THR A 4 18.51 26.43 30.96
CA THR A 4 19.72 25.62 30.87
C THR A 4 19.69 24.56 31.97
N GLN A 5 19.65 23.29 31.59
CA GLN A 5 19.83 22.19 32.55
C GLN A 5 21.32 21.88 32.63
N THR A 6 21.92 22.07 33.80
CA THR A 6 23.31 21.68 34.08
C THR A 6 23.30 20.35 34.82
N MET A 7 23.94 19.34 34.24
CA MET A 7 24.14 18.04 34.87
C MET A 7 25.19 18.20 35.98
N ASP A 8 24.90 17.75 37.20
CA ASP A 8 25.86 17.81 38.30
C ASP A 8 26.97 16.77 38.08
N PHE A 9 28.23 17.20 38.10
CA PHE A 9 29.37 16.32 37.82
C PHE A 9 29.51 15.21 38.87
N ARG A 10 29.06 15.48 40.10
CA ARG A 10 29.08 14.48 41.17
C ARG A 10 28.11 13.32 40.91
N SER A 11 26.94 13.57 40.31
CA SER A 11 26.00 12.50 39.98
C SER A 11 26.49 11.64 38.82
N PHE A 12 27.27 12.21 37.89
CA PHE A 12 27.92 11.47 36.81
C PHE A 12 28.99 10.50 37.33
N VAL A 13 29.87 10.95 38.23
CA VAL A 13 30.96 10.12 38.79
C VAL A 13 30.40 9.01 39.71
N ARG A 14 29.26 9.25 40.36
CA ARG A 14 28.63 8.29 41.27
C ARG A 14 27.89 7.15 40.57
N ASN A 15 27.74 7.18 39.24
CA ASN A 15 27.01 6.18 38.44
C ASN A 15 25.62 5.83 39.03
N GLU A 16 24.90 6.85 39.50
CA GLU A 16 23.52 6.68 39.94
C GLU A 16 22.61 6.48 38.73
N LYS A 17 22.03 5.29 38.63
CA LYS A 17 20.95 5.01 37.67
C LYS A 17 19.67 5.64 38.19
N ASN A 18 19.37 6.85 37.75
CA ASN A 18 18.01 7.36 37.86
C ASN A 18 17.08 6.47 37.01
N GLU A 19 16.00 5.99 37.62
CA GLU A 19 15.02 5.10 36.98
C GLU A 19 14.47 5.72 35.69
N LEU A 20 14.26 4.86 34.70
CA LEU A 20 14.07 5.23 33.31
C LEU A 20 12.79 6.04 33.10
N ASP A 21 13.04 7.30 32.78
CA ASP A 21 12.15 8.30 32.24
C ASP A 21 11.35 7.77 31.03
N ILE A 22 10.09 8.20 30.97
CA ILE A 22 8.96 7.84 30.09
C ILE A 22 9.35 7.91 28.58
N THR A 23 10.44 8.59 28.30
CA THR A 23 11.12 8.75 27.02
C THR A 23 11.65 7.43 26.43
N THR A 24 12.11 6.48 27.27
CA THR A 24 12.59 5.15 26.81
C THR A 24 11.41 4.27 26.35
N PHE A 25 10.27 4.35 27.05
CA PHE A 25 9.04 3.67 26.64
C PHE A 25 8.52 4.19 25.29
N LYS A 26 8.65 5.50 25.03
CA LYS A 26 8.31 6.09 23.73
C LYS A 26 9.22 5.61 22.60
N ILE A 27 10.53 5.51 22.83
CA ILE A 27 11.49 5.02 21.82
C ILE A 27 11.27 3.53 21.52
N VAL A 28 11.01 2.71 22.54
CA VAL A 28 10.64 1.29 22.36
C VAL A 28 9.29 1.15 21.67
N SER A 29 8.30 2.01 21.95
CA SER A 29 7.00 2.00 21.25
C SER A 29 7.12 2.39 19.78
N LEU A 30 8.04 3.30 19.44
CA LEU A 30 8.34 3.68 18.06
C LEU A 30 9.05 2.53 17.31
N GLY A 31 10.03 1.89 17.95
CA GLY A 31 10.68 0.69 17.38
C GLY A 31 9.69 -0.46 17.18
N ALA A 32 8.89 -0.77 18.20
CA ALA A 32 7.84 -1.78 18.13
C ALA A 32 6.78 -1.47 17.08
N SER A 33 6.42 -0.19 16.88
CA SER A 33 5.50 0.22 15.81
C SER A 33 6.08 0.01 14.41
N MET A 34 7.38 0.27 14.22
CA MET A 34 8.06 -0.04 12.96
C MET A 34 8.14 -1.56 12.71
N PHE A 35 8.44 -2.34 13.74
CA PHE A 35 8.40 -3.80 13.63
C PHE A 35 6.97 -4.31 13.38
N ALA A 36 5.95 -3.77 14.03
CA ALA A 36 4.54 -4.13 13.81
C ALA A 36 4.04 -3.78 12.40
N VAL A 37 4.53 -2.68 11.80
CA VAL A 37 4.26 -2.33 10.39
C VAL A 37 5.02 -3.23 9.41
N MET A 38 6.17 -3.79 9.82
CA MET A 38 6.96 -4.72 9.00
C MET A 38 6.60 -6.20 9.18
N VAL A 39 5.94 -6.57 10.28
CA VAL A 39 5.45 -7.94 10.56
C VAL A 39 4.57 -8.49 9.44
N PRO A 40 3.65 -7.73 8.82
CA PRO A 40 2.91 -8.22 7.66
C PRO A 40 3.87 -8.63 6.54
N ARG A 41 4.86 -7.81 6.18
CA ARG A 41 5.78 -8.11 5.08
C ARG A 41 6.65 -9.34 5.34
N THR A 42 7.10 -9.57 6.57
CA THR A 42 7.92 -10.74 6.92
C THR A 42 7.08 -12.01 7.06
N ALA A 43 5.84 -11.92 7.55
CA ALA A 43 4.91 -13.04 7.62
C ALA A 43 4.34 -13.46 6.24
N PHE A 44 4.11 -12.51 5.34
CA PHE A 44 3.69 -12.78 3.96
C PHE A 44 4.82 -13.36 3.08
N ALA A 45 6.09 -13.17 3.46
CA ALA A 45 7.23 -13.75 2.74
C ALA A 45 7.43 -15.25 3.05
N ALA A 46 7.15 -15.69 4.27
CA ALA A 46 7.32 -17.09 4.68
C ALA A 46 6.19 -18.03 4.18
N THR A 47 5.08 -17.47 3.70
CA THR A 47 3.87 -18.20 3.23
C THR A 47 3.63 -18.06 1.71
N ALA A 48 4.64 -17.59 0.98
CA ALA A 48 4.53 -17.12 -0.40
C ALA A 48 3.97 -18.15 -1.41
N ASN A 49 4.21 -19.46 -1.24
CA ASN A 49 3.79 -20.44 -2.25
C ASN A 49 2.29 -20.77 -2.23
N GLY A 50 1.60 -20.62 -1.10
CA GLY A 50 0.15 -20.88 -0.99
C GLY A 50 -0.68 -19.61 -1.01
N VAL A 51 -0.20 -18.54 -0.37
CA VAL A 51 -0.95 -17.27 -0.24
C VAL A 51 -0.92 -16.48 -1.54
N PHE A 52 0.20 -16.48 -2.27
CA PHE A 52 0.27 -15.76 -3.55
C PHE A 52 -0.71 -16.32 -4.58
N GLY A 53 -0.95 -17.65 -4.59
CA GLY A 53 -1.90 -18.29 -5.51
C GLY A 53 -3.35 -17.82 -5.34
N GLY A 54 -3.78 -17.48 -4.11
CA GLY A 54 -5.12 -16.95 -3.85
C GLY A 54 -5.18 -15.41 -3.78
N LEU A 55 -4.10 -14.77 -3.34
CA LEU A 55 -4.00 -13.31 -3.27
C LEU A 55 -3.87 -12.68 -4.65
N TRP A 56 -3.07 -13.28 -5.54
CA TRP A 56 -2.87 -12.79 -6.90
C TRP A 56 -4.17 -12.61 -7.70
N PRO A 57 -5.07 -13.61 -7.81
CA PRO A 57 -6.35 -13.42 -8.50
C PRO A 57 -7.26 -12.41 -7.77
N THR A 58 -7.17 -12.32 -6.44
CA THR A 58 -7.95 -11.34 -5.66
C THR A 58 -7.50 -9.91 -5.94
N VAL A 59 -6.19 -9.65 -5.91
CA VAL A 59 -5.60 -8.34 -6.22
C VAL A 59 -5.91 -7.95 -7.65
N LEU A 60 -5.75 -8.88 -8.58
CA LEU A 60 -6.13 -8.67 -9.95
C LEU A 60 -7.62 -8.30 -10.03
N ASN A 61 -8.56 -9.04 -9.43
CA ASN A 61 -9.98 -8.67 -9.47
C ASN A 61 -10.27 -7.25 -8.95
N ILE A 62 -9.57 -6.80 -7.92
CA ILE A 62 -9.67 -5.41 -7.42
C ILE A 62 -9.23 -4.41 -8.50
N VAL A 63 -8.14 -4.70 -9.22
CA VAL A 63 -7.66 -3.84 -10.32
C VAL A 63 -8.68 -3.74 -11.45
N ASP A 64 -9.42 -4.81 -11.78
CA ASP A 64 -10.48 -4.74 -12.80
C ASP A 64 -11.59 -3.77 -12.38
N TRP A 65 -12.03 -3.85 -11.13
CA TRP A 65 -13.05 -2.94 -10.61
C TRP A 65 -12.61 -1.48 -10.63
N ILE A 66 -11.32 -1.23 -10.35
CA ILE A 66 -10.73 0.11 -10.46
C ILE A 66 -10.74 0.58 -11.93
N CYS A 67 -10.32 -0.29 -12.86
CA CYS A 67 -10.35 0.00 -14.29
C CYS A 67 -11.76 0.32 -14.79
N VAL A 68 -12.78 -0.45 -14.38
CA VAL A 68 -14.19 -0.16 -14.69
C VAL A 68 -14.60 1.21 -14.12
N GLY A 69 -14.19 1.54 -12.90
CA GLY A 69 -14.45 2.86 -12.30
C GLY A 69 -13.83 4.01 -13.10
N VAL A 70 -12.57 3.86 -13.53
CA VAL A 70 -11.88 4.85 -14.38
C VAL A 70 -12.56 4.98 -15.74
N PHE A 71 -13.01 3.88 -16.32
CA PHE A 71 -13.72 3.87 -17.61
C PHE A 71 -15.04 4.65 -17.53
N VAL A 72 -15.84 4.42 -16.48
CA VAL A 72 -17.11 5.13 -16.26
C VAL A 72 -16.86 6.63 -16.04
N PHE A 73 -15.90 6.98 -15.18
CA PHE A 73 -15.57 8.39 -14.93
C PHE A 73 -15.10 9.10 -16.19
N ALA A 74 -14.20 8.46 -16.96
CA ALA A 74 -13.70 9.02 -18.21
C ALA A 74 -14.82 9.15 -19.27
N GLY A 75 -15.74 8.19 -19.35
CA GLY A 75 -16.91 8.24 -20.22
C GLY A 75 -17.85 9.40 -19.88
N VAL A 76 -18.14 9.60 -18.58
CA VAL A 76 -18.97 10.72 -18.11
C VAL A 76 -18.28 12.06 -18.37
N ALA A 77 -16.98 12.17 -18.11
CA ALA A 77 -16.21 13.37 -18.41
C ALA A 77 -16.22 13.72 -19.91
N TRP A 78 -16.16 12.70 -20.77
CA TRP A 78 -16.25 12.85 -22.22
C TRP A 78 -17.65 13.29 -22.69
N MET A 79 -18.72 12.78 -22.06
CA MET A 79 -20.10 13.23 -22.31
C MET A 79 -20.34 14.70 -21.91
N PHE A 80 -19.68 15.17 -20.84
CA PHE A 80 -19.73 16.58 -20.43
C PHE A 80 -18.88 17.53 -21.29
N GLY A 81 -18.37 17.06 -22.44
CA GLY A 81 -17.67 17.91 -23.41
C GLY A 81 -16.16 18.05 -23.19
N HIS A 82 -15.59 17.39 -22.16
CA HIS A 82 -14.14 17.33 -21.99
C HIS A 82 -13.55 16.30 -22.97
N ARG A 83 -13.38 16.69 -24.24
CA ARG A 83 -12.79 15.84 -25.29
C ARG A 83 -11.29 16.03 -25.42
N THR A 84 -10.58 15.93 -24.30
CA THR A 84 -9.12 16.01 -24.33
C THR A 84 -8.55 14.71 -24.89
N LYS A 85 -7.43 14.81 -25.62
CA LYS A 85 -6.69 13.64 -26.10
C LYS A 85 -6.25 12.69 -24.96
N ALA A 86 -6.09 13.23 -23.75
CA ALA A 86 -5.79 12.44 -22.56
C ALA A 86 -6.93 11.49 -22.19
N LEU A 87 -8.19 11.93 -22.25
CA LEU A 87 -9.34 11.08 -21.94
C LEU A 87 -9.52 9.96 -22.95
N GLU A 88 -9.30 10.23 -24.24
CA GLU A 88 -9.31 9.19 -25.29
C GLU A 88 -8.26 8.10 -25.01
N LEU A 89 -7.05 8.51 -24.58
CA LEU A 89 -5.97 7.59 -24.27
C LEU A 89 -6.22 6.79 -22.97
N ILE A 90 -6.85 7.39 -21.97
CA ILE A 90 -7.26 6.70 -20.74
C ILE A 90 -8.35 5.65 -21.04
N ILE A 91 -9.38 6.02 -21.79
CA ILE A 91 -10.45 5.10 -22.19
C ILE A 91 -9.87 3.95 -23.02
N GLY A 92 -9.03 4.24 -24.00
CA GLY A 92 -8.36 3.23 -24.83
C GLY A 92 -7.41 2.33 -24.04
N GLY A 93 -6.62 2.89 -23.12
CA GLY A 93 -5.69 2.14 -22.27
C GLY A 93 -6.41 1.20 -21.31
N VAL A 94 -7.50 1.66 -20.69
CA VAL A 94 -8.32 0.84 -19.80
C VAL A 94 -9.06 -0.25 -20.56
N ALA A 95 -9.62 0.05 -21.74
CA ALA A 95 -10.24 -0.95 -22.60
C ALA A 95 -9.23 -2.02 -23.04
N GLY A 96 -8.01 -1.61 -23.41
CA GLY A 96 -6.92 -2.53 -23.77
C GLY A 96 -6.49 -3.44 -22.61
N TYR A 97 -6.40 -2.90 -21.39
CA TYR A 97 -6.06 -3.70 -20.20
C TYR A 97 -7.09 -4.81 -19.93
N ILE A 98 -8.39 -4.48 -19.93
CA ILE A 98 -9.47 -5.45 -19.67
C ILE A 98 -9.45 -6.56 -20.73
N LEU A 99 -9.29 -6.21 -22.00
CA LEU A 99 -9.22 -7.18 -23.09
C LEU A 99 -8.00 -8.09 -22.98
N ALA A 100 -6.80 -7.54 -22.71
CA ALA A 100 -5.58 -8.31 -22.61
C ALA A 100 -5.63 -9.32 -21.45
N ARG A 101 -6.24 -8.91 -20.33
CA ARG A 101 -6.35 -9.77 -19.15
C ARG A 101 -7.37 -10.89 -19.31
N HIS A 102 -8.55 -10.58 -19.86
CA HIS A 102 -9.61 -11.58 -20.05
C HIS A 102 -9.51 -12.31 -21.39
N ALA A 103 -8.46 -12.09 -22.19
CA ALA A 103 -8.30 -12.73 -23.50
C ALA A 103 -8.40 -14.26 -23.44
N ILE A 104 -7.81 -14.87 -22.42
CA ILE A 104 -7.82 -16.34 -22.24
C ILE A 104 -9.23 -16.82 -21.86
N ASP A 105 -9.93 -16.10 -20.98
CA ASP A 105 -11.30 -16.43 -20.58
C ASP A 105 -12.26 -16.34 -21.79
N ILE A 106 -12.08 -15.31 -22.63
CA ILE A 106 -12.86 -15.10 -23.85
C ILE A 106 -12.59 -16.23 -24.86
N GLN A 107 -11.35 -16.64 -25.04
CA GLN A 107 -11.01 -17.78 -25.90
C GLN A 107 -11.63 -19.08 -25.40
N GLN A 108 -11.58 -19.33 -24.09
CA GLN A 108 -12.18 -20.52 -23.49
C GLN A 108 -13.71 -20.50 -23.59
N TRP A 109 -14.35 -19.34 -23.49
CA TRP A 109 -15.78 -19.18 -23.72
C TRP A 109 -16.16 -19.44 -25.18
N LEU A 110 -15.42 -18.87 -26.13
CA LEU A 110 -15.63 -19.08 -27.57
C LEU A 110 -15.44 -20.55 -28.00
N SER A 111 -14.48 -21.24 -27.39
CA SER A 111 -14.21 -22.67 -27.68
C SER A 111 -15.30 -23.61 -27.14
N LYS A 112 -16.13 -23.15 -26.21
CA LYS A 112 -17.26 -23.90 -25.63
C LYS A 112 -18.60 -23.64 -26.34
N LEU A 113 -18.62 -22.73 -27.33
CA LEU A 113 -19.78 -22.39 -28.14
C LEU A 113 -19.88 -23.35 -29.34
#